data_AF-A0A8T5RD15-F1
#
_entry.id   AF-A0A8T5RD15-F1
#
_cell.length_a   1.000
_cell.length_b   1.000
_cell.length_c   1.000
_cell.angle_alpha   90.00
_cell.angle_beta   90.00
_cell.angle_gamma   90.00
#
_symmetry.space_group_name_H-M   'P 1'
#
loop_
_entity.id
_entity.type
_entity.pdbx_description
1 polymer ?
#
loop_
_entity_poly.entity_id
_entity_poly.type
_entity_poly.pdbx_seq_one_letter_code
_entity_poly.pdbx_strand_id
1 'polypeptide(L)'
;MEIVQNFIRSENVNKKLIILNKKDLEMKCSICNEHLYPTKLEIWDGDILNFSDYNNYFCDNCGLFEYEPEEDAEIYFNNLNHQDIYLEQLSSFY
;
A
#
# COMPACT_ATOMS: atom_id res chain seq x y z
N MET A 1 34.05 19.52 -16.36
CA MET A 1 33.88 18.26 -15.62
C MET A 1 32.38 18.01 -15.58
N GLU A 2 31.87 17.37 -16.62
CA GLU A 2 30.44 17.12 -16.78
C GLU A 2 30.11 15.83 -16.04
N ILE A 3 29.26 15.94 -15.01
CA ILE A 3 28.73 14.77 -14.32
C ILE A 3 27.61 14.23 -15.21
N VAL A 4 27.95 13.25 -16.04
CA VAL A 4 26.96 12.44 -16.75
C VAL A 4 26.32 11.51 -15.72
N GLN A 5 25.17 11.92 -15.18
CA GLN A 5 24.29 10.99 -14.47
C GLN A 5 23.70 10.05 -15.52
N ASN A 6 24.29 8.87 -15.66
CA ASN A 6 23.71 7.78 -16.42
C ASN A 6 22.37 7.44 -15.79
N PHE A 7 21.28 7.88 -16.42
CA PHE A 7 19.95 7.30 -16.23
C PHE A 7 20.03 5.85 -16.69
N ILE A 8 20.34 4.94 -15.77
CA ILE A 8 19.96 3.55 -15.93
C ILE A 8 18.45 3.55 -15.69
N ARG A 9 17.68 3.67 -16.78
CA ARG A 9 16.26 3.35 -16.79
C ARG A 9 16.17 1.87 -16.45
N SER A 10 15.99 1.55 -15.18
CA SER A 10 15.70 0.20 -14.75
C SER A 10 14.27 -0.11 -15.15
N GLU A 11 14.09 -1.12 -15.99
CA GLU A 11 12.78 -1.57 -16.47
C GLU A 11 11.96 -2.28 -15.36
N ASN A 12 12.40 -2.22 -14.10
CA ASN A 12 11.81 -2.92 -12.96
C ASN A 12 11.54 -1.98 -11.76
N VAL A 13 10.86 -0.87 -11.99
CA VAL A 13 10.34 -0.06 -10.86
C VAL A 13 9.17 -0.82 -10.25
N ASN A 14 9.37 -1.36 -9.04
CA ASN A 14 8.35 -2.11 -8.32
C ASN A 14 7.75 -1.23 -7.22
N LYS A 15 6.43 -1.00 -7.29
CA LYS A 15 5.67 -0.32 -6.24
C LYS A 15 5.09 -1.35 -5.29
N LYS A 16 5.28 -1.16 -3.99
CA LYS A 16 4.72 -2.01 -2.94
C LYS A 16 3.87 -1.16 -2.00
N LEU A 17 2.59 -1.52 -1.85
CA LEU A 17 1.70 -0.91 -0.88
C LEU A 17 1.55 -1.84 0.33
N ILE A 18 2.16 -1.46 1.45
CA ILE A 18 2.28 -2.33 2.62
C ILE A 18 1.26 -1.88 3.68
N ILE A 19 0.31 -2.75 4.04
CA ILE A 19 -0.60 -2.53 5.17
C ILE A 19 0.15 -2.81 6.49
N LEU A 20 0.23 -1.82 7.35
CA LEU A 20 0.88 -1.95 8.66
C LEU A 20 -0.06 -2.60 9.67
N ASN A 21 0.46 -3.48 10.53
CA ASN A 21 -0.32 -4.15 11.58
C ASN A 21 -0.41 -3.29 12.86
N LYS A 22 -0.81 -2.03 12.71
CA LYS A 22 -1.01 -1.09 13.83
C LYS A 22 -2.11 -0.11 13.45
N LYS A 23 -3.24 -0.11 14.17
CA LYS A 23 -4.31 0.88 13.96
C LYS A 23 -3.83 2.30 14.25
N ASP A 24 -4.26 3.22 13.41
CA ASP A 24 -4.22 4.66 13.66
C ASP A 24 -5.52 5.06 14.39
N LEU A 25 -5.39 5.60 15.59
CA LEU A 25 -6.54 5.95 16.45
C LEU A 25 -7.14 7.31 16.09
N GLU A 26 -6.47 8.11 15.26
CA GLU A 26 -6.97 9.40 14.80
C GLU A 26 -7.74 9.27 13.49
N MET A 27 -7.43 8.25 12.69
CA MET A 27 -8.04 8.00 11.38
C MET A 27 -9.18 6.98 11.47
N LYS A 28 -10.31 7.31 10.84
CA LYS A 28 -11.52 6.47 10.83
C LYS A 28 -12.01 6.24 9.41
N CYS A 29 -12.52 5.04 9.16
CA CYS A 29 -13.10 4.65 7.89
C CYS A 29 -14.32 5.52 7.56
N SER A 30 -14.37 6.09 6.36
CA SER A 30 -15.53 6.89 5.91
C SER A 30 -16.82 6.08 5.78
N ILE A 31 -16.73 4.76 5.64
CA ILE A 31 -17.89 3.86 5.46
C ILE A 31 -18.43 3.36 6.80
N CYS A 32 -17.57 2.77 7.63
CA CYS A 32 -18.00 2.09 8.88
C CYS A 32 -17.54 2.78 10.18
N ASN A 33 -16.79 3.88 10.10
CA ASN A 33 -16.30 4.66 11.24
C ASN A 33 -15.33 3.92 12.19
N GLU A 34 -14.85 2.73 11.81
CA GLU A 34 -13.81 1.99 12.52
C GLU A 34 -12.42 2.57 12.29
N HIS A 35 -11.52 2.36 13.25
CA HIS A 35 -10.12 2.81 13.15
C HIS A 35 -9.37 2.09 12.03
N LEU A 36 -8.62 2.86 11.26
CA LEU A 36 -7.94 2.38 10.05
C LEU A 36 -6.51 1.90 10.32
N TYR A 37 -6.00 1.07 9.43
CA TYR A 37 -4.59 0.66 9.39
C TYR A 37 -3.86 1.49 8.34
N PRO A 38 -2.82 2.25 8.70
CA PRO A 38 -2.04 3.01 7.75
C PRO A 38 -1.31 2.07 6.79
N THR A 39 -1.16 2.55 5.56
CA THR A 39 -0.39 1.86 4.52
C THR A 39 0.81 2.69 4.11
N LYS A 40 1.89 2.00 3.75
CA LYS A 40 3.14 2.61 3.33
C LYS A 40 3.40 2.24 1.88
N LEU A 41 3.60 3.25 1.03
CA LEU A 41 4.01 3.05 -0.36
C LEU A 41 5.54 3.04 -0.41
N GLU A 42 6.10 1.97 -0.94
CA GLU A 42 7.52 1.85 -1.22
C GLU A 42 7.74 1.72 -2.73
N ILE A 43 8.66 2.51 -3.28
CA ILE A 43 9.07 2.43 -4.68
C ILE A 43 10.50 1.92 -4.72
N TRP A 44 10.67 0.78 -5.33
CA TRP A 44 11.93 0.06 -5.44
C TRP A 44 12.44 0.10 -6.87
N ASP A 45 13.74 0.33 -7.04
CA ASP A 45 14.47 0.11 -8.28
C ASP A 45 15.45 -1.04 -8.07
N GLY A 46 15.06 -2.24 -8.52
CA GLY A 46 15.75 -3.47 -8.13
C GLY A 46 15.74 -3.64 -6.61
N ASP A 47 16.93 -3.72 -6.01
CA ASP A 47 17.12 -3.87 -4.56
C ASP A 47 17.26 -2.52 -3.82
N ILE A 48 17.10 -1.39 -4.52
CA ILE A 48 17.28 -0.05 -3.97
C ILE A 48 15.91 0.57 -3.66
N LEU A 49 15.67 0.90 -2.39
CA LEU A 49 14.50 1.67 -1.96
C LEU A 49 14.69 3.15 -2.30
N ASN A 50 13.92 3.66 -3.27
CA ASN A 50 13.98 5.05 -3.73
C ASN A 50 12.99 5.97 -3.02
N PHE A 51 11.82 5.44 -2.65
CA PHE A 51 10.77 6.21 -1.97
C PHE A 51 10.06 5.33 -0.94
N SER A 52 9.71 5.92 0.20
CA SER A 52 9.01 5.23 1.27
C SER A 52 8.26 6.26 2.11
N ASP A 53 6.94 6.32 1.98
CA ASP A 53 6.10 7.22 2.78
C ASP A 53 4.71 6.62 3.05
N TYR A 54 4.02 7.18 4.04
CA TYR A 54 2.62 6.92 4.28
C TYR A 54 1.79 7.42 3.09
N ASN A 55 0.89 6.57 2.59
CA ASN A 55 0.18 6.86 1.34
C ASN A 55 -1.34 6.75 1.49
N ASN A 56 -1.83 5.72 2.19
CA ASN A 56 -3.25 5.44 2.28
C ASN A 56 -3.58 4.70 3.59
N TYR A 57 -4.79 4.18 3.71
CA TYR A 57 -5.32 3.48 4.86
C TYR A 57 -6.18 2.28 4.43
N PHE A 58 -6.14 1.20 5.20
CA PHE A 58 -6.92 -0.02 5.01
C PHE A 58 -7.91 -0.20 6.17
N CYS A 59 -9.15 -0.57 5.85
CA CYS A 59 -10.17 -0.91 6.84
C CYS A 59 -10.34 -2.43 6.94
N ASP A 60 -10.07 -3.01 8.11
CA ASP A 60 -10.25 -4.45 8.36
C ASP A 60 -11.73 -4.86 8.52
N ASN A 61 -12.63 -3.91 8.78
CA ASN A 61 -14.06 -4.21 8.88
C ASN A 61 -14.75 -4.19 7.51
N CYS A 62 -14.38 -3.23 6.66
CA CYS A 62 -14.92 -3.12 5.31
C CYS A 62 -14.13 -3.94 4.28
N GLY A 63 -12.89 -4.32 4.57
CA GLY A 63 -11.98 -4.98 3.62
C GLY A 63 -11.58 -4.11 2.43
N LEU A 64 -11.60 -2.78 2.58
CA LEU A 64 -11.33 -1.81 1.51
C LEU A 64 -10.29 -0.78 1.96
N PHE A 65 -9.64 -0.14 0.99
CA PHE A 65 -8.83 1.03 1.22
C PHE A 65 -9.70 2.29 1.34
N GLU A 66 -9.24 3.27 2.11
CA GLU A 66 -9.94 4.55 2.29
C GLU A 66 -9.97 5.36 1.00
N TYR A 67 -8.87 5.33 0.24
CA TYR A 67 -8.77 5.88 -1.10
C TYR A 67 -8.36 4.80 -2.10
N GLU A 68 -8.52 5.08 -3.39
CA GLU A 68 -8.02 4.21 -4.44
C GLU A 68 -6.50 3.98 -4.28
N PRO A 69 -6.03 2.72 -4.20
CA PRO A 69 -4.62 2.43 -4.06
C PRO A 69 -3.84 2.80 -5.32
N GLU A 70 -2.56 3.08 -5.16
CA GLU A 70 -1.65 3.43 -6.26
C GLU A 70 -1.69 2.38 -7.38
N GLU A 71 -1.88 2.82 -8.62
CA GLU A 71 -1.87 1.95 -9.79
C GLU A 71 -0.55 1.20 -9.92
N ASP A 72 -0.65 -0.08 -10.31
CA ASP A 72 0.47 -1.04 -10.45
C ASP A 72 1.23 -1.34 -9.14
N ALA A 73 0.71 -0.92 -7.98
CA ALA A 73 1.29 -1.32 -6.70
C ALA A 73 0.86 -2.73 -6.29
N GLU A 74 1.83 -3.58 -5.99
CA GLU A 74 1.59 -4.86 -5.35
C GLU A 74 1.20 -4.63 -3.88
N ILE A 75 0.13 -5.28 -3.43
CA ILE A 75 -0.38 -5.12 -2.06
C ILE A 75 0.23 -6.17 -1.14
N TYR A 76 0.83 -5.73 -0.05
CA TYR A 76 1.47 -6.57 0.97
C TYR A 76 0.81 -6.38 2.33
N PHE A 77 0.46 -7.48 2.99
CA PHE A 77 -0.16 -7.47 4.31
C PHE A 77 0.81 -7.95 5.37
N ASN A 78 1.08 -7.13 6.39
CA ASN A 78 1.83 -7.59 7.57
C ASN A 78 1.00 -8.48 8.52
N ASN A 79 -0.27 -8.72 8.20
CA ASN A 79 -1.20 -9.56 8.94
C ASN A 79 -2.06 -10.37 7.95
N LEU A 80 -1.97 -11.71 8.02
CA LEU A 80 -2.72 -12.61 7.12
C LEU A 80 -4.23 -12.44 7.22
N ASN A 81 -4.76 -12.10 8.40
CA ASN A 81 -6.19 -11.85 8.55
C ASN A 81 -6.67 -10.66 7.68
N HIS A 82 -5.85 -9.62 7.51
CA HIS A 82 -6.19 -8.51 6.63
C HIS A 82 -6.22 -8.95 5.15
N GLN A 83 -5.32 -9.85 4.76
CA GLN A 83 -5.28 -10.40 3.41
C GLN A 83 -6.55 -11.20 3.12
N ASP A 84 -6.95 -12.07 4.05
CA ASP A 84 -8.15 -12.90 3.89
C ASP A 84 -9.41 -12.03 3.73
N ILE A 85 -9.56 -11.00 4.57
CA ILE A 85 -10.69 -10.04 4.52
C ILE A 85 -10.70 -9.28 3.19
N TYR A 86 -9.54 -8.83 2.72
CA TYR A 86 -9.43 -8.10 1.46
C TYR A 86 -9.80 -8.99 0.26
N LEU A 87 -9.34 -10.24 0.24
CA LEU A 87 -9.65 -11.21 -0.81
C LEU A 87 -11.14 -11.59 -0.82
N GLU A 88 -11.75 -11.75 0.36
CA GLU A 88 -13.20 -11.99 0.48
C GLU A 88 -13.98 -10.83 -0.16
N GLN A 89 -13.61 -9.59 0.14
CA GLN A 89 -14.28 -8.44 -0.46
C GLN A 89 -14.08 -8.34 -1.97
N LEU A 90 -12.87 -8.56 -2.48
CA LEU A 90 -12.64 -8.60 -3.93
C LEU A 90 -13.52 -9.63 -4.62
N SER A 91 -13.69 -10.81 -4.01
CA SER A 91 -14.54 -11.87 -4.56
C SER A 91 -16.03 -11.51 -4.59
N SER A 92 -16.49 -10.59 -3.74
CA SER A 92 -17.90 -10.15 -3.71
C SER A 92 -18.29 -9.25 -4.88
N PHE A 93 -17.30 -8.69 -5.60
CA PHE A 93 -17.52 -7.83 -6.77
C PHE A 93 -17.56 -8.61 -8.10
N TYR A 94 -17.29 -9.92 -8.08
CA TYR A 94 -17.26 -10.81 -9.26
C TYR A 94 -18.30 -11.94 -9.15
#